data_AF-A0A161T5C1-F1
#
_entry.id   AF-A0A161T5C1-F1
#
_cell.length_a   1.000
_cell.length_b   1.000
_cell.length_c   1.000
_cell.angle_alpha   90.00
_cell.angle_beta   90.00
_cell.angle_gamma   90.00
#
_symmetry.space_group_name_H-M   'P 1'
#
loop_
_entity.id
_entity.type
_entity.pdbx_description
1 polymer ?
#
loop_
_entity_poly.entity_id
_entity_poly.type
_entity_poly.pdbx_seq_one_letter_code
_entity_poly.pdbx_strand_id
1 'polypeptide(L)'
;MHEFEQAHLVEKTPMTLKGGAFLATVPTPDRRVAIPRTVGSADRSQLDAEAVNEQTLNAAHDEGKFHAQYAMDFVGPSIDTGFRVLKYASRRYFVLTVEVAHILFKHYSFIERKDEAFLVGMHELKGVWGGKPYPVFAIGRELASSVPAQLLAKAFGSTIGIADEHPRCRPPEVLEAIAEYRKDAEWRGAIMIPGASWADFSYHSSAEHARSRLEILFDTSEEYLDTTQDAGEEESFEDMPTH
;
A
#
# COMPACT_ATOMS: atom_id res chain seq x y z
N MET A 1 -10.63 8.79 7.09
CA MET A 1 -11.10 7.39 6.91
C MET A 1 -12.44 7.12 7.59
N HIS A 2 -12.62 7.36 8.90
CA HIS A 2 -13.93 7.16 9.54
C HIS A 2 -15.00 8.11 8.96
N GLU A 3 -14.66 9.39 8.79
CA GLU A 3 -15.54 10.37 8.12
C GLU A 3 -15.93 9.92 6.71
N PHE A 4 -14.97 9.40 5.94
CA PHE A 4 -15.23 8.85 4.60
C PHE A 4 -16.17 7.64 4.64
N GLU A 5 -15.98 6.70 5.59
CA GLU A 5 -16.92 5.58 5.77
C GLU A 5 -18.34 6.10 6.04
N GLN A 6 -18.49 7.08 6.95
CA GLN A 6 -19.79 7.62 7.32
C GLN A 6 -20.46 8.38 6.16
N ALA A 7 -19.72 9.22 5.45
CA ALA A 7 -20.26 10.04 4.37
C ALA A 7 -20.60 9.23 3.10
N HIS A 8 -19.83 8.17 2.80
CA HIS A 8 -19.88 7.55 1.48
C HIS A 8 -20.27 6.07 1.47
N LEU A 9 -20.07 5.34 2.57
CA LEU A 9 -20.22 3.88 2.57
C LEU A 9 -21.40 3.39 3.40
N VAL A 10 -21.58 3.90 4.63
CA VAL A 10 -22.51 3.32 5.62
C VAL A 10 -23.96 3.28 5.13
N GLU A 11 -24.42 4.29 4.39
CA GLU A 11 -25.79 4.32 3.87
C GLU A 11 -25.96 3.53 2.55
N LYS A 12 -24.86 3.32 1.81
CA LYS A 12 -24.90 2.73 0.47
C LYS A 12 -24.58 1.23 0.47
N THR A 13 -23.75 0.77 1.41
CA THR A 13 -23.26 -0.61 1.44
C THR A 13 -22.99 -1.10 2.87
N PRO A 14 -23.07 -2.41 3.14
CA PRO A 14 -22.62 -2.98 4.41
C PRO A 14 -21.08 -3.10 4.49
N MET A 15 -20.33 -2.57 3.52
CA MET A 15 -18.88 -2.72 3.46
C MET A 15 -18.17 -1.79 4.44
N THR A 16 -17.01 -2.23 4.92
CA THR A 16 -16.15 -1.47 5.82
C THR A 16 -14.83 -1.16 5.12
N LEU A 17 -14.25 0.00 5.40
CA LEU A 17 -12.94 0.34 4.85
C LEU A 17 -11.86 -0.39 5.66
N LYS A 18 -10.96 -1.05 4.96
CA LYS A 18 -9.68 -1.52 5.50
C LYS A 18 -8.56 -0.85 4.72
N GLY A 19 -7.44 -0.63 5.38
CA GLY A 19 -6.32 0.06 4.76
C GLY A 19 -5.02 -0.24 5.49
N GLY A 20 -3.95 0.15 4.83
CA GLY A 20 -2.62 0.13 5.40
C GLY A 20 -1.64 0.90 4.51
N ALA A 21 -0.40 0.98 4.96
CA ALA A 21 0.65 1.67 4.25
C ALA A 21 1.93 0.82 4.23
N PHE A 22 2.62 0.91 3.10
CA PHE A 22 3.92 0.31 2.89
C PHE A 22 4.82 1.32 2.16
N LEU A 23 6.14 1.09 2.24
CA LEU A 23 7.12 1.89 1.52
C LEU A 23 7.71 1.03 0.41
N ALA A 24 7.79 1.60 -0.80
CA ALA A 24 8.53 1.04 -1.92
C ALA A 24 9.59 2.04 -2.37
N THR A 25 10.79 1.56 -2.67
CA THR A 25 11.91 2.41 -3.09
C THR A 25 12.31 2.07 -4.52
N VAL A 26 12.27 3.09 -5.37
CA VAL A 26 12.58 3.01 -6.80
C VAL A 26 13.89 3.77 -7.05
N PRO A 27 14.81 3.27 -7.89
CA PRO A 27 14.69 2.11 -8.79
C PRO A 27 15.14 0.76 -8.21
N THR A 28 15.64 0.75 -6.97
CA THR A 28 16.07 -0.47 -6.30
C THR A 28 15.54 -0.47 -4.86
N PRO A 29 14.97 -1.59 -4.37
CA PRO A 29 14.79 -2.87 -5.05
C PRO A 29 13.51 -2.94 -5.91
N ASP A 30 12.68 -1.89 -5.91
CA ASP A 30 11.43 -1.83 -6.69
C ASP A 30 11.64 -1.07 -7.99
N ARG A 31 10.93 -1.44 -9.05
CA ARG A 31 11.15 -0.93 -10.40
C ARG A 31 9.88 -0.33 -10.98
N ARG A 32 10.07 0.65 -11.85
CA ARG A 32 9.03 1.14 -12.77
C ARG A 32 8.90 0.19 -13.93
N VAL A 33 7.68 -0.03 -14.40
CA VAL A 33 7.39 -0.85 -15.57
C VAL A 33 6.50 -0.07 -16.54
N ALA A 34 6.88 -0.09 -17.83
CA ALA A 34 6.06 0.38 -18.94
C ALA A 34 5.33 -0.83 -19.54
N ILE A 35 4.04 -0.97 -19.23
CA ILE A 35 3.19 -2.04 -19.72
C ILE A 35 2.55 -1.59 -21.03
N PRO A 36 2.82 -2.25 -22.18
CA PRO A 36 2.16 -1.88 -23.44
C PRO A 36 0.64 -2.00 -23.33
N ARG A 37 -0.10 -0.96 -23.74
CA ARG A 37 -1.58 -0.99 -23.72
C ARG A 37 -2.17 -1.92 -24.78
N THR A 38 -1.42 -2.18 -25.85
CA THR A 38 -1.82 -3.09 -26.91
C THR A 38 -0.74 -4.14 -27.08
N VAL A 39 -1.12 -5.42 -27.00
CA VAL A 39 -0.20 -6.52 -27.27
C VAL A 39 -0.13 -6.72 -28.78
N GLY A 40 0.91 -6.18 -29.41
CA GLY A 40 1.17 -6.42 -30.83
C GLY A 40 1.67 -7.85 -31.04
N SER A 41 1.07 -8.58 -31.97
CA SER A 41 1.45 -9.96 -32.34
C SER A 41 2.84 -10.12 -32.97
N ALA A 42 3.61 -9.04 -33.10
CA ALA A 42 4.89 -8.99 -33.81
C ALA A 42 6.13 -9.09 -32.90
N ASP A 43 6.00 -8.86 -31.60
CA ASP A 43 7.16 -8.92 -30.70
C ASP A 43 7.39 -10.35 -30.19
N ARG A 44 7.94 -11.18 -31.08
CA ARG A 44 8.46 -12.52 -30.76
C ARG A 44 9.94 -12.47 -30.37
N SER A 45 10.45 -11.28 -30.04
CA SER A 45 11.85 -11.13 -29.72
C SER A 45 12.14 -11.79 -28.36
N GLN A 46 13.22 -12.58 -28.27
CA GLN A 46 13.73 -13.11 -27.00
C GLN A 46 14.55 -12.04 -26.26
N LEU A 47 14.18 -10.77 -26.40
CA LEU A 47 14.89 -9.69 -25.73
C LEU A 47 14.64 -9.76 -24.22
N ASP A 48 15.65 -9.36 -23.47
CA ASP A 48 15.52 -9.21 -22.03
C ASP A 48 14.46 -8.16 -21.71
N ALA A 49 13.37 -8.60 -21.07
CA ALA A 49 12.24 -7.75 -20.72
C ALA A 49 12.66 -6.58 -19.82
N GLU A 50 13.67 -6.79 -18.96
CA GLU A 50 14.18 -5.72 -18.08
C GLU A 50 14.87 -4.63 -18.90
N ALA A 51 15.76 -5.02 -19.81
CA ALA A 51 16.45 -4.10 -20.70
C ALA A 51 15.49 -3.33 -21.63
N VAL A 52 14.48 -4.01 -22.19
CA VAL A 52 13.44 -3.39 -23.04
C VAL A 52 12.63 -2.38 -22.23
N ASN A 53 12.26 -2.72 -21.00
CA ASN A 53 11.54 -1.83 -20.11
C ASN A 53 12.36 -0.57 -19.79
N GLU A 54 13.64 -0.72 -19.42
CA GLU A 54 14.52 0.42 -19.15
C GLU A 54 14.70 1.31 -20.39
N GLN A 55 14.92 0.72 -21.56
CA GLN A 55 15.02 1.47 -22.80
C GLN A 55 13.74 2.25 -23.09
N THR A 56 12.57 1.63 -22.90
CA THR A 56 11.27 2.26 -23.10
C THR A 56 11.05 3.44 -22.16
N LEU A 57 11.37 3.25 -20.87
CA LEU A 57 11.27 4.31 -19.86
C LEU A 57 12.25 5.46 -20.12
N ASN A 58 13.48 5.16 -20.57
CA ASN A 58 14.50 6.18 -20.83
C ASN A 58 14.25 6.97 -22.13
N ALA A 59 13.59 6.36 -23.11
CA ALA A 59 13.21 7.00 -24.37
C ALA A 59 11.91 7.83 -24.28
N ALA A 60 11.20 7.76 -23.14
CA ALA A 60 9.95 8.47 -22.91
C ALA A 60 10.18 9.97 -22.66
N HIS A 61 10.41 10.73 -23.74
CA HIS A 61 10.58 12.19 -23.69
C HIS A 61 9.26 12.97 -23.85
N ASP A 62 8.18 12.30 -24.27
CA ASP A 62 6.85 12.87 -24.49
C ASP A 62 5.82 12.06 -23.69
N GLU A 63 5.32 12.65 -22.58
CA GLU A 63 4.37 12.00 -21.68
C GLU A 63 3.07 11.62 -22.39
N GLY A 64 2.57 12.45 -23.31
CA GLY A 64 1.32 12.19 -24.03
C GLY A 64 1.43 10.96 -24.93
N LYS A 65 2.52 10.84 -25.68
CA LYS A 65 2.80 9.65 -26.50
C LYS A 65 3.06 8.42 -25.64
N PHE A 66 3.78 8.57 -24.53
CA PHE A 66 4.02 7.46 -23.62
C PHE A 66 2.71 6.91 -23.05
N HIS A 67 1.84 7.77 -22.51
CA HIS A 67 0.55 7.35 -21.94
C HIS A 67 -0.41 6.74 -22.96
N ALA A 68 -0.34 7.17 -24.23
CA ALA A 68 -1.12 6.59 -25.31
C ALA A 68 -0.69 5.15 -25.63
N GLN A 69 0.60 4.82 -25.48
CA GLN A 69 1.15 3.52 -25.86
C GLN A 69 1.34 2.57 -24.67
N TYR A 70 1.59 3.11 -23.48
CA TYR A 70 1.97 2.36 -22.28
C TYR A 70 1.16 2.82 -21.06
N ALA A 71 0.87 1.87 -20.17
CA ALA A 71 0.50 2.12 -18.79
C ALA A 71 1.77 2.04 -17.93
N MET A 72 1.91 2.97 -16.98
CA MET A 72 3.01 2.93 -16.01
C MET A 72 2.56 2.17 -14.77
N ASP A 73 3.40 1.26 -14.28
CA ASP A 73 3.18 0.52 -13.04
C ASP A 73 4.49 0.36 -12.25
N PHE A 74 4.39 -0.19 -11.05
CA PHE A 74 5.52 -0.46 -10.17
C PHE A 74 5.48 -1.90 -9.70
N VAL A 75 6.64 -2.57 -9.78
CA VAL A 75 6.79 -3.95 -9.32
C VAL A 75 8.03 -4.08 -8.46
N GLY A 76 7.98 -4.92 -7.43
CA GLY A 76 9.17 -5.19 -6.65
C GLY A 76 8.89 -5.82 -5.28
N PRO A 77 9.96 -6.24 -4.59
CA PRO A 77 9.85 -6.95 -3.33
C PRO A 77 9.14 -6.16 -2.22
N SER A 78 9.28 -4.82 -2.19
CA SER A 78 8.64 -4.00 -1.16
C SER A 78 7.15 -3.86 -1.42
N ILE A 79 6.74 -3.76 -2.68
CA ILE A 79 5.33 -3.75 -3.10
C ILE A 79 4.66 -5.09 -2.79
N ASP A 80 5.33 -6.19 -3.12
CA ASP A 80 4.88 -7.55 -2.76
C ASP A 80 4.72 -7.71 -1.25
N THR A 81 5.66 -7.17 -0.47
CA THR A 81 5.59 -7.16 1.00
C THR A 81 4.39 -6.35 1.48
N GLY A 82 4.17 -5.17 0.90
CA GLY A 82 3.02 -4.31 1.18
C GLY A 82 1.69 -5.03 1.00
N PHE A 83 1.48 -5.67 -0.16
CA PHE A 83 0.26 -6.44 -0.42
C PHE A 83 0.05 -7.61 0.56
N ARG A 84 1.12 -8.24 1.03
CA ARG A 84 1.04 -9.32 2.02
C ARG A 84 0.68 -8.79 3.41
N VAL A 85 1.25 -7.65 3.80
CA VAL A 85 0.94 -6.98 5.07
C VAL A 85 -0.50 -6.49 5.08
N LEU A 86 -1.01 -5.96 3.96
CA LEU A 86 -2.39 -5.50 3.82
C LEU A 86 -3.45 -6.59 4.07
N LYS A 87 -3.09 -7.87 4.01
CA LYS A 87 -4.01 -8.97 4.37
C LYS A 87 -4.41 -8.95 5.85
N TYR A 88 -3.59 -8.36 6.71
CA TYR A 88 -3.87 -8.20 8.14
C TYR A 88 -4.64 -6.91 8.44
N ALA A 89 -4.95 -6.10 7.43
CA ALA A 89 -5.78 -4.91 7.61
C ALA A 89 -7.20 -5.32 8.03
N SER A 90 -7.71 -4.67 9.07
CA SER A 90 -9.08 -4.84 9.55
C SER A 90 -9.75 -3.47 9.67
N ARG A 91 -11.06 -3.45 9.93
CA ARG A 91 -11.79 -2.20 10.23
C ARG A 91 -11.19 -1.44 11.42
N ARG A 92 -10.61 -2.14 12.39
CA ARG A 92 -9.98 -1.55 13.58
C ARG A 92 -8.57 -1.07 13.31
N TYR A 93 -7.82 -1.73 12.43
CA TYR A 93 -6.37 -1.54 12.34
C TYR A 93 -5.93 -1.11 10.95
N PHE A 94 -5.31 0.07 10.89
CA PHE A 94 -4.58 0.52 9.70
C PHE A 94 -3.16 -0.04 9.76
N VAL A 95 -2.90 -1.08 8.99
CA VAL A 95 -1.65 -1.86 9.10
C VAL A 95 -0.48 -1.19 8.39
N LEU A 96 0.70 -1.36 8.96
CA LEU A 96 1.93 -0.73 8.52
C LEU A 96 2.99 -1.80 8.31
N THR A 97 3.76 -1.66 7.23
CA THR A 97 5.07 -2.31 7.15
C THR A 97 6.01 -1.73 8.21
N VAL A 98 7.04 -2.47 8.60
CA VAL A 98 8.10 -2.03 9.53
C VAL A 98 8.71 -0.71 9.09
N GLU A 99 8.86 -0.52 7.78
CA GLU A 99 9.44 0.68 7.20
C GLU A 99 8.61 1.93 7.47
N VAL A 100 7.30 1.84 7.23
CA VAL A 100 6.38 2.95 7.49
C VAL A 100 6.23 3.19 8.99
N ALA A 101 6.12 2.11 9.79
CA ALA A 101 6.05 2.22 11.25
C ALA A 101 7.26 2.95 11.81
N HIS A 102 8.47 2.62 11.36
CA HIS A 102 9.68 3.30 11.79
C HIS A 102 9.67 4.80 11.49
N ILE A 103 9.34 5.20 10.25
CA ILE A 103 9.30 6.62 9.87
C ILE A 103 8.23 7.35 10.67
N LEU A 104 7.01 6.80 10.69
CA LEU A 104 5.87 7.42 11.36
C LEU A 104 6.11 7.61 12.85
N PHE A 105 6.52 6.56 13.56
CA PHE A 105 6.71 6.61 15.01
C PHE A 105 7.98 7.37 15.41
N LYS A 106 8.98 7.44 14.54
CA LYS A 106 10.13 8.34 14.74
C LYS A 106 9.70 9.80 14.65
N HIS A 107 8.72 10.15 13.83
CA HIS A 107 8.17 11.52 13.78
C HIS A 107 7.18 11.79 14.93
N TYR A 108 6.34 10.81 15.29
CA TYR A 108 5.37 10.95 16.39
C TYR A 108 6.02 10.94 17.78
N SER A 109 7.20 10.35 17.96
CA SER A 109 7.91 10.50 19.24
C SER A 109 8.28 11.96 19.56
N PHE A 110 8.29 12.86 18.57
CA PHE A 110 8.59 14.28 18.75
C PHE A 110 7.37 15.18 18.89
N ILE A 111 6.18 14.72 18.53
CA ILE A 111 4.93 15.50 18.55
C ILE A 111 3.94 14.67 19.36
N GLU A 112 3.50 15.15 20.52
CA GLU A 112 2.60 14.45 21.47
C GLU A 112 1.24 14.04 20.85
N ARG A 113 1.25 13.08 19.92
CA ARG A 113 0.06 12.47 19.37
C ARG A 113 -0.32 11.25 20.19
N LYS A 114 -1.63 11.13 20.44
CA LYS A 114 -2.24 10.04 21.21
C LYS A 114 -2.44 8.77 20.39
N ASP A 115 -2.03 8.75 19.12
CA ASP A 115 -2.29 7.63 18.23
C ASP A 115 -1.68 6.34 18.81
N GLU A 116 -2.56 5.37 19.07
CA GLU A 116 -2.18 4.11 19.69
C GLU A 116 -1.54 3.20 18.63
N ALA A 117 -0.30 2.81 18.87
CA ALA A 117 0.37 1.81 18.05
C ALA A 117 0.01 0.41 18.55
N PHE A 118 -0.03 -0.55 17.63
CA PHE A 118 -0.33 -1.95 17.92
C PHE A 118 0.67 -2.86 17.22
N LEU A 119 1.06 -3.95 17.88
CA LEU A 119 1.75 -5.06 17.24
C LEU A 119 0.71 -6.09 16.81
N VAL A 120 0.41 -6.13 15.51
CA VAL A 120 -0.55 -7.08 14.92
C VAL A 120 -0.03 -8.51 15.08
N GLY A 121 1.27 -8.69 14.89
CA GLY A 121 1.93 -9.97 15.14
C GLY A 121 3.22 -10.12 14.36
N MET A 122 3.82 -11.30 14.54
CA MET A 122 4.97 -11.77 13.77
C MET A 122 4.47 -12.79 12.75
N HIS A 123 4.60 -12.49 11.47
CA HIS A 123 3.97 -13.27 10.41
C HIS A 123 4.99 -13.73 9.37
N GLU A 124 5.00 -15.02 9.05
CA GLU A 124 5.80 -15.51 7.92
C GLU A 124 5.12 -15.10 6.60
N LEU A 125 5.80 -14.28 5.80
CA LEU A 125 5.20 -13.68 4.60
C LEU A 125 5.79 -14.28 3.31
N LYS A 126 5.54 -15.55 2.97
CA LYS A 126 6.11 -16.30 1.80
C LYS A 126 7.43 -15.68 1.26
N GLY A 127 7.67 -15.35 0.00
CA GLY A 127 8.94 -14.73 -0.49
C GLY A 127 9.47 -13.42 0.13
N VAL A 128 9.08 -13.04 1.35
CA VAL A 128 9.65 -11.93 2.13
C VAL A 128 10.62 -12.51 3.17
N TRP A 129 11.81 -11.91 3.27
CA TRP A 129 12.81 -12.19 4.32
C TRP A 129 13.17 -13.67 4.52
N GLY A 130 13.24 -14.44 3.43
CA GLY A 130 13.64 -15.85 3.49
C GLY A 130 12.70 -16.71 4.34
N GLY A 131 11.44 -16.29 4.52
CA GLY A 131 10.45 -16.99 5.33
C GLY A 131 10.50 -16.67 6.82
N LYS A 132 11.39 -15.77 7.28
CA LYS A 132 11.41 -15.36 8.69
C LYS A 132 10.15 -14.57 9.07
N PRO A 133 9.70 -14.63 10.34
CA PRO A 133 8.54 -13.87 10.81
C PRO A 133 8.75 -12.36 10.71
N TYR A 134 7.91 -11.69 9.95
CA TYR A 134 7.86 -10.24 9.72
C TYR A 134 6.97 -9.55 10.78
N PRO A 135 7.46 -8.51 11.50
CA PRO A 135 6.61 -7.74 12.41
C PRO A 135 5.63 -6.86 11.64
N VAL A 136 4.33 -7.04 11.88
CA VAL A 136 3.29 -6.16 11.36
C VAL A 136 2.83 -5.23 12.46
N PHE A 137 2.87 -3.93 12.20
CA PHE A 137 2.37 -2.90 13.12
C PHE A 137 1.06 -2.32 12.61
N ALA A 138 0.34 -1.60 13.46
CA ALA A 138 -0.84 -0.85 13.05
C ALA A 138 -1.05 0.41 13.88
N ILE A 139 -1.85 1.32 13.33
CA ILE A 139 -2.51 2.40 14.07
C ILE A 139 -3.94 1.96 14.34
N GLY A 140 -4.39 2.12 15.58
CA GLY A 140 -5.78 1.85 15.95
C GLY A 140 -6.71 2.93 15.40
N ARG A 141 -7.84 2.48 14.86
CA ARG A 141 -8.98 3.34 14.52
C ARG A 141 -10.02 3.24 15.63
N GLU A 142 -10.57 4.39 16.00
CA GLU A 142 -11.75 4.43 16.85
C GLU A 142 -12.94 3.87 16.08
N LEU A 143 -13.68 2.97 16.73
CA LEU A 143 -14.92 2.42 16.22
C LEU A 143 -16.07 3.10 16.95
N ALA A 144 -17.19 3.34 16.25
CA ALA A 144 -18.37 3.98 16.83
C ALA A 144 -18.95 3.22 18.04
N SER A 145 -18.75 1.89 18.08
CA SER A 145 -19.17 1.03 19.19
C SER A 145 -18.15 -0.06 19.42
N SER A 146 -18.05 -0.54 20.66
CA SER A 146 -17.18 -1.67 20.99
C SER A 146 -17.62 -2.94 20.26
N VAL A 147 -16.67 -3.63 19.64
CA VAL A 147 -16.91 -4.94 19.01
C VAL A 147 -16.71 -6.07 20.01
N PRO A 148 -17.27 -7.28 19.78
CA PRO A 148 -17.13 -8.41 20.70
C PRO A 148 -15.68 -8.73 21.09
N ALA A 149 -14.74 -8.61 20.14
CA ALA A 149 -13.33 -8.84 20.41
C ALA A 149 -12.76 -7.87 21.46
N GLN A 150 -13.10 -6.58 21.40
CA GLN A 150 -12.71 -5.59 22.42
C GLN A 150 -13.32 -5.90 23.79
N LEU A 151 -14.59 -6.33 23.81
CA LEU A 151 -15.28 -6.69 25.05
C LEU A 151 -14.63 -7.91 25.69
N LEU A 152 -14.27 -8.92 24.89
CA LEU A 152 -13.52 -10.10 25.35
C LEU A 152 -12.13 -9.70 25.87
N ALA A 153 -11.39 -8.88 25.12
CA ALA A 153 -10.07 -8.43 25.54
C ALA A 153 -10.10 -7.68 26.86
N LYS A 154 -11.12 -6.84 27.06
CA LYS A 154 -11.39 -6.15 28.33
C LYS A 154 -11.74 -7.13 29.45
N ALA A 155 -12.59 -8.11 29.18
CA ALA A 155 -13.00 -9.11 30.17
C ALA A 155 -11.83 -10.00 30.64
N PHE A 156 -10.94 -10.37 29.72
CA PHE A 156 -9.75 -11.17 30.02
C PHE A 156 -8.54 -10.35 30.47
N GLY A 157 -8.57 -9.03 30.31
CA GLY A 157 -7.40 -8.16 30.55
C GLY A 157 -6.22 -8.49 29.63
N SER A 158 -6.47 -9.10 28.48
CA SER A 158 -5.46 -9.61 27.55
C SER A 158 -6.03 -9.68 26.13
N THR A 159 -5.19 -9.42 25.13
CA THR A 159 -5.53 -9.59 23.71
C THR A 159 -5.01 -10.92 23.16
N ILE A 160 -4.29 -11.71 23.96
CA ILE A 160 -3.66 -12.96 23.50
C ILE A 160 -4.74 -13.97 23.10
N GLY A 161 -4.65 -14.46 21.87
CA GLY A 161 -5.59 -15.45 21.33
C GLY A 161 -6.95 -14.88 20.94
N ILE A 162 -7.14 -13.56 21.02
CA ILE A 162 -8.37 -12.90 20.58
C ILE A 162 -8.16 -12.39 19.16
N ALA A 163 -8.92 -12.97 18.23
CA ALA A 163 -8.89 -12.52 16.83
C ALA A 163 -9.27 -11.04 16.74
N ASP A 164 -8.59 -10.31 15.84
CA ASP A 164 -8.81 -8.89 15.59
C ASP A 164 -8.64 -7.97 16.82
N GLU A 165 -7.91 -8.42 17.84
CA GLU A 165 -7.39 -7.57 18.92
C GLU A 165 -5.91 -7.80 19.13
N HIS A 166 -5.17 -6.71 19.26
CA HIS A 166 -3.72 -6.74 19.28
C HIS A 166 -3.17 -5.99 20.49
N PRO A 167 -2.02 -6.44 21.03
CA PRO A 167 -1.38 -5.75 22.13
C PRO A 167 -1.00 -4.33 21.70
N ARG A 168 -1.40 -3.36 22.53
CA ARG A 168 -0.97 -1.97 22.38
C ARG A 168 0.51 -1.84 22.71
N CYS A 169 1.21 -1.02 21.92
CA CYS A 169 2.58 -0.62 22.17
C CYS A 169 2.70 0.90 22.11
N ARG A 170 3.68 1.45 22.82
CA ARG A 170 4.02 2.87 22.73
C ARG A 170 4.96 3.09 21.53
N PRO A 171 4.90 4.25 20.85
CA PRO A 171 5.80 4.54 19.73
C PRO A 171 7.30 4.29 20.04
N PRO A 172 7.85 4.65 21.21
CA PRO A 172 9.24 4.31 21.55
C PRO A 172 9.51 2.80 21.62
N GLU A 173 8.56 2.01 22.09
CA GLU A 173 8.69 0.54 22.17
C GLU A 173 8.68 -0.07 20.76
N VAL A 174 7.89 0.50 19.84
CA VAL A 174 7.94 0.11 18.42
C VAL A 174 9.32 0.40 17.84
N LEU A 175 9.87 1.59 18.09
CA LEU A 175 11.19 1.97 17.59
C LEU A 175 12.30 1.08 18.16
N GLU A 176 12.23 0.74 19.45
CA GLU A 176 13.15 -0.19 20.11
C GLU A 176 13.05 -1.60 19.52
N ALA A 177 11.82 -2.13 19.37
CA ALA A 177 11.58 -3.43 18.75
C ALA A 177 12.12 -3.49 17.31
N ILE A 178 11.90 -2.44 16.52
CA ILE A 178 12.45 -2.32 15.17
C ILE A 178 13.98 -2.27 15.23
N ALA A 179 14.57 -1.50 16.14
CA ALA A 179 16.02 -1.41 16.29
C ALA A 179 16.66 -2.77 16.64
N GLU A 180 16.06 -3.54 17.55
CA GLU A 180 16.50 -4.91 17.85
C GLU A 180 16.36 -5.82 16.64
N TYR A 181 15.23 -5.74 15.93
CA TYR A 181 14.99 -6.56 14.74
C TYR A 181 16.01 -6.28 13.63
N ARG A 182 16.52 -5.05 13.54
CA ARG A 182 17.57 -4.66 12.58
C ARG A 182 18.96 -5.19 12.90
N LYS A 183 19.20 -5.69 14.10
CA LYS A 183 20.51 -6.27 14.47
C LYS A 183 20.72 -7.65 13.86
N ASP A 184 19.67 -8.32 13.41
CA ASP A 184 19.78 -9.60 12.70
C ASP A 184 20.57 -9.37 11.39
N ALA A 185 21.72 -10.03 11.26
CA ALA A 185 22.61 -9.89 10.11
C ALA A 185 21.96 -10.37 8.79
N GLU A 186 20.92 -11.18 8.87
CA GLU A 186 20.14 -11.64 7.73
C GLU A 186 18.93 -10.74 7.46
N TRP A 187 18.73 -9.67 8.24
CA TRP A 187 17.71 -8.67 7.97
C TRP A 187 18.02 -7.93 6.67
N ARG A 188 17.26 -8.26 5.62
CA ARG A 188 17.32 -7.58 4.31
C ARG A 188 16.25 -6.50 4.17
N GLY A 189 15.80 -5.92 5.28
CA GLY A 189 14.68 -4.97 5.26
C GLY A 189 14.91 -3.83 4.28
N ALA A 190 13.82 -3.40 3.63
CA ALA A 190 13.84 -2.47 2.51
C ALA A 190 14.17 -1.03 2.91
N ILE A 191 14.48 -0.75 4.18
CA ILE A 191 15.09 0.55 4.56
C ILE A 191 16.56 0.51 4.16
N MET A 192 16.81 0.65 2.86
CA MET A 192 18.13 1.01 2.36
C MET A 192 18.38 2.49 2.70
N ILE A 193 18.75 2.76 3.96
CA ILE A 193 19.32 4.05 4.37
C ILE A 193 20.60 3.86 5.22
N PRO A 194 21.64 3.13 4.79
CA PRO A 194 22.98 3.34 5.32
C PRO A 194 23.78 4.23 4.36
N GLY A 195 24.08 5.47 4.75
CA GLY A 195 25.00 6.36 4.01
C GLY A 195 24.40 7.06 2.79
N ALA A 196 23.09 7.30 2.72
CA ALA A 196 22.46 8.07 1.66
C ALA A 196 22.87 9.57 1.71
N SER A 197 24.09 9.88 1.28
CA SER A 197 24.41 11.14 0.61
C SER A 197 24.40 10.82 -0.89
N TRP A 198 23.25 11.02 -1.53
CA TRP A 198 23.17 10.87 -2.97
C TRP A 198 23.67 12.17 -3.59
N ALA A 199 24.93 12.19 -4.04
CA ALA A 199 25.46 13.31 -4.82
C ALA A 199 24.61 13.59 -6.07
N ASP A 200 23.87 12.56 -6.54
CA ASP A 200 23.08 12.58 -7.77
C ASP A 200 21.57 12.48 -7.54
N PHE A 201 21.05 12.72 -6.33
CA PHE A 201 19.63 13.11 -6.20
C PHE A 201 19.49 14.52 -6.76
N SER A 202 19.57 14.61 -8.08
CA SER A 202 19.09 15.78 -8.79
C SER A 202 17.62 15.90 -8.43
N TYR A 203 17.22 17.08 -7.98
CA TYR A 203 15.81 17.45 -7.86
C TYR A 203 15.17 17.13 -9.20
N HIS A 204 14.52 15.96 -9.30
CA HIS A 204 13.81 15.59 -10.49
C HIS A 204 12.58 16.51 -10.49
N SER A 205 12.57 17.51 -11.36
CA SER A 205 11.48 18.49 -11.48
C SER A 205 10.10 17.81 -11.60
N SER A 206 10.07 16.58 -12.10
CA SER A 206 8.89 15.70 -12.10
C SER A 206 8.29 15.43 -10.71
N ALA A 207 9.10 15.31 -9.65
CA ALA A 207 8.60 15.08 -8.29
C ALA A 207 7.98 16.35 -7.67
N GLU A 208 8.53 17.54 -7.97
CA GLU A 208 7.91 18.81 -7.61
C GLU A 208 6.61 19.02 -8.39
N HIS A 209 6.60 18.72 -9.71
CA HIS A 209 5.37 18.76 -10.51
C HIS A 209 4.33 17.74 -10.04
N ALA A 210 4.73 16.55 -9.60
CA ALA A 210 3.82 15.54 -9.04
C ALA A 210 3.23 16.01 -7.70
N ARG A 211 4.05 16.64 -6.85
CA ARG A 211 3.60 17.24 -5.59
C ARG A 211 2.66 18.41 -5.83
N SER A 212 2.99 19.32 -6.76
CA SER A 212 2.09 20.39 -7.18
C SER A 212 0.81 19.82 -7.81
N ARG A 213 0.88 18.75 -8.63
CA ARG A 213 -0.32 18.06 -9.14
C ARG A 213 -1.18 17.50 -8.01
N LEU A 214 -0.59 16.93 -6.97
CA LEU A 214 -1.33 16.43 -5.79
C LEU A 214 -1.96 17.57 -4.98
N GLU A 215 -1.31 18.74 -4.92
CA GLU A 215 -1.85 19.93 -4.27
C GLU A 215 -2.97 20.61 -5.08
N ILE A 216 -3.02 20.38 -6.40
CA ILE A 216 -4.06 20.92 -7.32
C ILE A 216 -5.11 19.85 -7.70
N LEU A 217 -4.90 18.60 -7.30
CA LEU A 217 -5.82 17.49 -7.57
C LEU A 217 -7.11 17.72 -6.77
N PHE A 218 -8.13 18.19 -7.46
CA PHE A 218 -9.50 18.10 -6.99
C PHE A 218 -9.89 16.63 -6.99
N ASP A 219 -10.37 16.15 -5.85
CA ASP A 219 -10.88 14.80 -5.71
C ASP A 219 -12.16 14.66 -6.54
N THR A 220 -12.02 14.14 -7.76
CA THR A 220 -13.15 13.86 -8.66
C THR A 220 -13.75 12.48 -8.42
N SER A 221 -13.34 11.75 -7.37
CA SER A 221 -13.95 10.45 -7.06
C SER A 221 -15.43 10.55 -6.65
N GLU A 222 -15.92 11.77 -6.43
CA GLU A 222 -17.32 12.11 -6.18
C GLU A 222 -18.05 12.75 -7.38
N GLU A 223 -17.40 12.94 -8.54
CA GLU A 223 -18.13 13.38 -9.73
C GLU A 223 -19.10 12.28 -10.16
N TYR A 224 -20.39 12.63 -10.24
CA TYR A 224 -21.46 11.75 -10.69
C TYR A 224 -21.07 11.16 -12.04
N LEU A 225 -20.89 9.84 -12.11
CA LEU A 225 -20.71 9.13 -13.37
C LEU A 225 -21.92 9.45 -14.25
N ASP A 226 -21.68 10.11 -15.38
CA ASP A 226 -22.68 10.32 -16.41
C ASP A 226 -22.98 8.97 -17.06
N THR A 227 -24.02 8.29 -16.55
CA THR A 227 -24.47 6.98 -17.04
C THR A 227 -24.99 7.04 -18.47
N THR A 228 -25.05 8.21 -19.11
CA THR A 228 -25.39 8.32 -20.53
C THR A 228 -24.23 7.97 -21.46
N GLN A 229 -22.98 7.90 -20.97
CA GLN A 229 -21.80 7.57 -21.77
C GLN A 229 -21.34 6.12 -21.67
N ASP A 230 -21.89 5.36 -20.72
CA ASP A 230 -21.67 3.91 -20.59
C ASP A 230 -23.03 3.23 -20.69
N ALA A 231 -23.51 3.07 -21.93
CA ALA A 231 -24.60 2.15 -22.20
C ALA A 231 -24.04 0.75 -21.97
N GLY A 232 -24.07 0.31 -20.71
CA GLY A 232 -23.76 -1.06 -20.34
C GLY A 232 -24.51 -1.98 -21.29
N GLU A 233 -23.80 -2.96 -21.85
CA GLU A 233 -24.40 -4.07 -22.60
C GLU A 233 -25.24 -4.91 -21.63
N GLU A 234 -26.39 -4.37 -21.18
CA GLU A 234 -27.42 -5.12 -20.49
C GLU A 234 -28.14 -5.98 -21.53
N GLU A 235 -27.69 -7.23 -21.61
CA GLU A 235 -28.43 -8.44 -22.00
C GLU A 235 -29.62 -8.24 -22.96
N SER A 236 -29.36 -8.24 -24.27
CA SER A 236 -30.41 -8.53 -25.26
C SER A 236 -30.78 -10.02 -25.21
N PHE A 237 -31.85 -10.36 -24.50
CA PHE A 237 -32.43 -11.71 -24.42
C PHE A 237 -33.18 -12.16 -25.70
N GLU A 238 -32.86 -11.63 -26.88
CA GLU A 238 -33.65 -11.91 -28.10
C GLU A 238 -33.14 -13.08 -28.95
N ASP A 239 -32.03 -13.75 -28.60
CA ASP A 239 -31.46 -14.84 -29.42
C ASP A 239 -31.26 -16.17 -28.65
N MET A 240 -32.31 -16.64 -27.96
CA MET A 240 -32.36 -18.03 -27.49
C MET A 240 -33.10 -18.91 -28.52
N PRO A 241 -32.43 -19.87 -29.19
CA PRO A 241 -33.09 -20.80 -30.08
C PRO A 241 -34.00 -21.74 -29.27
N THR A 242 -35.27 -21.78 -29.64
CA THR A 242 -36.22 -22.77 -29.12
C THR A 242 -36.01 -24.10 -29.84
N HIS A 243 -35.38 -25.04 -29.16
CA HIS A 243 -35.42 -26.47 -29.49
C HIS A 243 -35.55 -27.31 -28.22
#